data_AF-A0A838EEW6-F1
#
_entry.id   AF-A0A838EEW6-F1
#
_cell.length_a   1.000
_cell.length_b   1.000
_cell.length_c   1.000
_cell.angle_alpha   90.00
_cell.angle_beta   90.00
_cell.angle_gamma   90.00
#
_symmetry.space_group_name_H-M   'P 1'
#
loop_
_entity.id
_entity.type
_entity.pdbx_description
1 polymer ?
#
loop_
_entity_poly.entity_id
_entity_poly.type
_entity_poly.pdbx_seq_one_letter_code
_entity_poly.pdbx_strand_id
1 'polypeptide(L)'
;MNRWHVQIYTSSRRYVRTLTFSGLLLCVFLLSACGQTTMQNAGIAAKNSIPTPAINTSLQNEGDMQLQAFQQWISLMQRYKGDVTSYQQQYTSDQQALHTATNSTAYQTALKTLNTHVSAIQLPTLKTESNSLLQTLQQGVTGFGKQHTFYDSYDNKTYPRGYEYGSANGATSALWLRGELTDAKTLADYQQTIEDLNMNLSNFHAMVADFGDKTPYNQVHRTDMQLLQQNNYMKSNTVVVSLAEQALRVYTNGKLAHSFQVTTGQPDLPTPPGTWWVEGKKAPTEFKADVPQSSPNWYPPTPINYAMQFHSNGYFLHDSWWRSEYGPGTNFPHLDPGGSQYSLHGSHGCVNMSKDDAAWLYKFVKVYTNILIY
;
A
#
# COMPACT_ATOMS: atom_id res chain seq x y z
N MET A 1 -24.55 -26.96 7.30
CA MET A 1 -23.13 -27.32 7.51
C MET A 1 -22.39 -26.04 7.85
N ASN A 2 -21.94 -25.92 9.10
CA ASN A 2 -21.62 -24.66 9.78
C ASN A 2 -20.37 -23.98 9.21
N ARG A 3 -20.55 -22.75 8.72
CA ARG A 3 -19.48 -21.81 8.34
C ARG A 3 -18.95 -21.15 9.61
N TRP A 4 -17.77 -21.58 10.08
CA TRP A 4 -17.08 -20.86 11.14
C TRP A 4 -16.45 -19.59 10.56
N HIS A 5 -16.86 -18.46 11.13
CA HIS A 5 -16.29 -17.15 10.89
C HIS A 5 -14.81 -17.18 11.25
N VAL A 6 -13.96 -16.80 10.28
CA VAL A 6 -12.64 -16.27 10.59
C VAL A 6 -12.91 -15.02 11.42
N GLN A 7 -12.72 -15.13 12.73
CA GLN A 7 -12.81 -14.00 13.63
C GLN A 7 -11.54 -13.17 13.41
N ILE A 8 -11.59 -12.34 12.37
CA ILE A 8 -10.61 -11.28 12.14
C ILE A 8 -10.74 -10.40 13.38
N TYR A 9 -9.75 -10.45 14.27
CA TYR A 9 -9.61 -9.44 15.29
C TYR A 9 -9.30 -8.14 14.57
N THR A 10 -10.35 -7.38 14.25
CA THR A 10 -10.23 -5.97 13.90
C THR A 10 -9.81 -5.23 15.17
N SER A 11 -8.53 -5.32 15.52
CA SER A 11 -7.96 -4.35 16.44
C SER A 11 -8.15 -3.00 15.77
N SER A 12 -8.94 -2.12 16.39
CA SER A 12 -9.05 -0.73 16.01
C SER A 12 -7.66 -0.09 16.04
N ARG A 13 -6.97 -0.11 14.89
CA ARG A 13 -5.64 0.48 14.75
C ARG A 13 -5.80 1.99 14.87
N ARG A 14 -5.53 2.53 16.06
CA ARG A 14 -5.09 3.92 16.19
C ARG A 14 -3.65 3.98 15.68
N TYR A 15 -3.49 4.18 14.38
CA TYR A 15 -2.19 4.50 13.81
C TYR A 15 -1.79 5.90 14.29
N VAL A 16 -0.75 5.97 15.12
CA VAL A 16 0.06 7.19 15.24
C VAL A 16 1.28 6.95 14.36
N ARG A 17 1.16 7.31 13.07
CA ARG A 17 2.30 7.42 12.17
C ARG A 17 2.49 8.90 11.84
N THR A 18 3.70 9.38 12.09
CA THR A 18 4.22 10.66 11.58
C THR A 18 4.11 10.66 10.06
N LEU A 19 3.28 11.56 9.53
CA LEU A 19 3.11 11.86 8.11
C LEU A 19 4.46 12.24 7.49
N THR A 20 5.08 11.34 6.75
CA THR A 20 6.11 11.69 5.77
C THR A 20 5.45 11.81 4.41
N PHE A 21 5.01 13.02 4.09
CA PHE A 21 4.47 13.41 2.79
C PHE A 21 5.47 13.05 1.67
N SER A 22 5.11 12.08 0.84
CA SER A 22 5.76 11.86 -0.46
C SER A 22 4.67 11.53 -1.48
N GLY A 23 4.35 12.46 -2.37
CA GLY A 23 3.89 12.05 -3.71
C GLY A 23 2.47 12.41 -4.19
N LEU A 24 1.75 13.35 -3.60
CA LEU A 24 0.79 14.19 -4.34
C LEU A 24 0.53 15.45 -3.50
N LEU A 25 1.05 16.59 -3.95
CA LEU A 25 0.81 17.89 -3.34
C LEU A 25 -0.70 18.22 -3.38
N LEU A 26 -1.43 17.85 -2.34
CA LEU A 26 -2.54 18.66 -1.84
C LEU A 26 -1.96 19.55 -0.74
N CYS A 27 -1.45 20.71 -1.14
CA CYS A 27 -1.10 21.78 -0.20
C CYS A 27 -2.38 22.32 0.43
N VAL A 28 -2.81 21.73 1.54
CA VAL A 28 -3.76 22.36 2.46
C VAL A 28 -2.95 23.34 3.31
N PHE A 29 -2.93 24.61 2.91
CA PHE A 29 -2.56 25.70 3.81
C PHE A 29 -3.82 26.27 4.45
N LEU A 30 -3.93 26.07 5.76
CA LEU A 30 -4.95 26.67 6.63
C LEU A 30 -4.27 27.56 7.68
N LEU A 31 -4.87 28.73 7.90
CA LEU A 31 -4.75 29.67 9.03
C LEU A 31 -3.54 30.64 8.98
N SER A 32 -3.62 31.93 9.34
CA SER A 32 -4.65 32.71 10.04
C SER A 32 -4.30 34.21 9.96
N ALA A 33 -5.31 35.08 9.83
CA ALA A 33 -5.16 36.52 10.05
C ALA A 33 -5.49 36.86 11.51
N CYS A 34 -4.58 37.56 12.19
CA CYS A 34 -4.86 38.31 13.42
C CYS A 34 -4.68 39.79 13.11
N GLY A 35 -5.71 40.59 13.39
CA GLY A 35 -5.72 42.02 13.12
C GLY A 35 -5.06 42.86 14.22
N GLN A 36 -4.80 44.13 13.89
CA GLN A 36 -4.75 45.24 14.84
C GLN A 36 -5.30 46.51 14.17
N THR A 37 -6.19 47.16 14.90
CA THR A 37 -6.90 48.40 14.60
C THR A 37 -6.06 49.62 14.97
N THR A 38 -6.13 50.67 14.13
CA THR A 38 -5.98 52.06 14.58
C THR A 38 -6.92 52.95 13.76
N MET A 39 -7.84 53.63 14.45
CA MET A 39 -8.73 54.65 13.90
C MET A 39 -8.00 56.00 13.83
N GLN A 40 -8.21 56.74 12.74
CA GLN A 40 -8.17 58.21 12.75
C GLN A 40 -9.30 58.77 11.86
N ASN A 41 -10.06 59.68 12.46
CA ASN A 41 -11.19 60.42 11.90
C ASN A 41 -10.73 61.54 10.96
N ALA A 42 -11.42 61.71 9.83
CA ALA A 42 -11.67 63.02 9.23
C ALA A 42 -12.95 62.94 8.38
N GLY A 43 -13.97 63.72 8.76
CA GLY A 43 -15.25 63.77 8.06
C GLY A 43 -15.26 64.81 6.95
N ILE A 44 -15.91 64.47 5.82
CA ILE A 44 -16.56 65.40 4.88
C ILE A 44 -17.82 64.69 4.39
N ALA A 45 -18.95 65.41 4.44
CA ALA A 45 -20.25 64.94 3.96
C ALA A 45 -20.26 64.85 2.42
N ALA A 46 -20.58 63.66 1.89
CA ALA A 46 -20.91 63.45 0.48
C ALA A 46 -22.13 62.51 0.38
N LYS A 47 -22.97 62.80 -0.61
CA LYS A 47 -24.29 62.21 -0.90
C LYS A 47 -24.40 60.71 -0.59
N ASN A 48 -25.50 60.35 0.07
CA ASN A 48 -25.95 58.98 0.34
C ASN A 48 -26.15 58.18 -0.96
N SER A 49 -25.09 57.55 -1.44
CA SER A 49 -25.16 56.18 -1.95
C SER A 49 -24.27 55.39 -1.02
N ILE A 50 -24.84 54.56 -0.15
CA ILE A 50 -24.06 53.56 0.57
C ILE A 50 -23.37 52.74 -0.53
N PRO A 51 -22.03 52.77 -0.66
CA PRO A 51 -21.36 51.89 -1.60
C PRO A 51 -21.74 50.48 -1.18
N THR A 52 -22.41 49.73 -2.05
CA THR A 52 -22.63 48.29 -1.85
C THR A 52 -21.30 47.72 -1.36
N PRO A 53 -21.23 47.08 -0.18
CA PRO A 53 -19.94 46.70 0.37
C PRO A 53 -19.25 45.79 -0.64
N ALA A 54 -18.17 46.30 -1.23
CA ALA A 54 -17.37 45.59 -2.22
C ALA A 54 -17.04 44.21 -1.64
N ILE A 55 -17.21 43.16 -2.45
CA ILE A 55 -16.91 41.79 -2.02
C ILE A 55 -15.46 41.77 -1.57
N ASN A 56 -15.22 41.34 -0.33
CA ASN A 56 -13.89 41.33 0.25
C ASN A 56 -12.97 40.43 -0.59
N THR A 57 -11.78 40.92 -0.96
CA THR A 57 -10.77 40.18 -1.73
C THR A 57 -10.42 38.82 -1.11
N SER A 58 -10.45 38.71 0.23
CA SER A 58 -10.25 37.43 0.91
C SER A 58 -11.32 36.39 0.55
N LEU A 59 -12.58 36.80 0.41
CA LEU A 59 -13.66 35.91 -0.03
C LEU A 59 -13.49 35.50 -1.48
N GLN A 60 -13.05 36.44 -2.33
CA GLN A 60 -12.76 36.14 -3.74
C GLN A 60 -11.65 35.10 -3.89
N ASN A 61 -10.55 35.28 -3.16
CA ASN A 61 -9.46 34.31 -3.11
C ASN A 61 -9.94 32.93 -2.62
N GLU A 62 -10.83 32.89 -1.63
CA GLU A 62 -11.42 31.64 -1.16
C GLU A 62 -12.26 30.95 -2.24
N GLY A 63 -13.10 31.69 -2.95
CA GLY A 63 -13.87 31.16 -4.10
C GLY A 63 -12.98 30.61 -5.21
N ASP A 64 -11.92 31.33 -5.57
CA ASP A 64 -10.97 30.90 -6.59
C ASP A 64 -10.25 29.61 -6.19
N MET A 65 -9.79 29.51 -4.94
CA MET A 65 -9.18 28.29 -4.40
C MET A 65 -10.15 27.10 -4.42
N GLN A 66 -11.42 27.31 -4.07
CA GLN A 66 -12.42 26.24 -4.05
C GLN A 66 -12.84 25.80 -5.45
N LEU A 67 -12.93 26.71 -6.42
CA LEU A 67 -13.13 26.36 -7.82
C LEU A 67 -11.94 25.53 -8.34
N GLN A 68 -10.71 25.95 -8.04
CA GLN A 68 -9.52 25.19 -8.40
C GLN A 68 -9.54 23.78 -7.79
N ALA A 69 -9.88 23.66 -6.50
CA ALA A 69 -10.00 22.37 -5.83
C ALA A 69 -11.09 21.49 -6.48
N PHE A 70 -12.26 22.06 -6.81
CA PHE A 70 -13.32 21.31 -7.49
C PHE A 70 -12.85 20.77 -8.84
N GLN A 71 -12.20 21.62 -9.64
CA GLN A 71 -11.67 21.23 -10.94
C GLN A 71 -10.61 20.13 -10.83
N GLN A 72 -9.76 20.15 -9.80
CA GLN A 72 -8.79 19.08 -9.54
C GLN A 72 -9.48 17.75 -9.21
N TRP A 73 -10.54 17.76 -8.39
CA TRP A 73 -11.33 16.55 -8.11
C TRP A 73 -12.02 16.00 -9.36
N ILE A 74 -12.62 16.87 -10.18
CA ILE A 74 -13.21 16.48 -11.46
C ILE A 74 -12.16 15.82 -12.37
N SER A 75 -10.99 16.44 -12.51
CA SER A 75 -9.91 15.91 -13.35
C SER A 75 -9.37 14.58 -12.82
N LEU A 76 -9.29 14.39 -11.51
CA LEU A 76 -8.89 13.12 -10.89
C LEU A 76 -9.92 12.02 -11.18
N MET A 77 -11.20 12.31 -10.96
CA MET A 77 -12.29 11.37 -11.25
C MET A 77 -12.31 10.99 -12.74
N GLN A 78 -12.13 11.96 -13.62
CA GLN A 78 -12.09 11.74 -15.07
C GLN A 78 -10.87 10.91 -15.50
N ARG A 79 -9.70 11.11 -14.88
CA ARG A 79 -8.48 10.31 -15.13
C ARG A 79 -8.74 8.81 -14.93
N TYR A 80 -9.49 8.47 -13.88
CA TYR A 80 -9.89 7.10 -13.57
C TYR A 80 -11.25 6.71 -14.18
N LYS A 81 -11.69 7.45 -15.23
CA LYS A 81 -12.88 7.17 -16.03
C LYS A 81 -14.20 7.17 -15.24
N GLY A 82 -14.28 7.93 -14.15
CA GLY A 82 -15.53 8.18 -13.45
C GLY A 82 -16.43 9.15 -14.22
N ASP A 83 -17.74 9.05 -13.98
CA ASP A 83 -18.71 10.00 -14.54
C ASP A 83 -18.63 11.34 -13.80
N VAL A 84 -18.26 12.39 -14.53
CA VAL A 84 -18.11 13.76 -14.02
C VAL A 84 -19.20 14.71 -14.51
N THR A 85 -20.20 14.21 -15.23
CA THR A 85 -21.18 15.05 -15.95
C THR A 85 -21.90 16.02 -15.01
N SER A 86 -22.43 15.53 -13.90
CA SER A 86 -23.12 16.36 -12.90
C SER A 86 -22.17 17.34 -12.21
N TYR A 87 -20.95 16.90 -11.88
CA TYR A 87 -19.95 17.74 -11.22
C TYR A 87 -19.45 18.88 -12.14
N GLN A 88 -19.28 18.63 -13.43
CA GLN A 88 -18.91 19.67 -14.40
C GLN A 88 -20.02 20.71 -14.57
N GLN A 89 -21.29 20.28 -14.53
CA GLN A 89 -22.44 21.19 -14.52
C GLN A 89 -22.48 22.04 -13.24
N GLN A 90 -22.27 21.42 -12.07
CA GLN A 90 -22.17 22.11 -10.78
C GLN A 90 -21.03 23.13 -10.78
N TYR A 91 -19.84 22.74 -11.22
CA TYR A 91 -18.69 23.65 -11.35
C TYR A 91 -19.02 24.89 -12.18
N THR A 92 -19.64 24.69 -13.35
CA THR A 92 -20.02 25.81 -14.24
C THR A 92 -21.06 26.72 -13.57
N SER A 93 -22.03 26.13 -12.87
CA SER A 93 -23.04 26.87 -12.10
C SER A 93 -22.43 27.67 -10.95
N ASP A 94 -21.52 27.07 -10.19
CA ASP A 94 -20.86 27.71 -9.05
C ASP A 94 -19.95 28.86 -9.51
N GLN A 95 -19.19 28.66 -10.59
CA GLN A 95 -18.38 29.70 -11.21
C GLN A 95 -19.25 30.90 -11.62
N GLN A 96 -20.39 30.65 -12.27
CA GLN A 96 -21.32 31.70 -12.66
C GLN A 96 -21.94 32.40 -11.45
N ALA A 97 -22.30 31.66 -10.39
CA ALA A 97 -22.88 32.23 -9.18
C ALA A 97 -21.89 33.14 -8.43
N LEU A 98 -20.62 32.76 -8.35
CA LEU A 98 -19.57 33.60 -7.77
C LEU A 98 -19.32 34.85 -8.61
N HIS A 99 -19.28 34.72 -9.94
CA HIS A 99 -19.05 35.84 -10.85
C HIS A 99 -20.21 36.86 -10.86
N THR A 100 -21.45 36.41 -10.70
CA THR A 100 -22.65 37.27 -10.76
C THR A 100 -23.04 37.88 -9.41
N ALA A 101 -22.43 37.44 -8.31
CA ALA A 101 -22.69 38.00 -6.99
C ALA A 101 -22.29 39.49 -6.94
N THR A 102 -23.23 40.35 -6.56
CA THR A 102 -23.02 41.81 -6.49
C THR A 102 -22.74 42.33 -5.08
N ASN A 103 -22.82 41.46 -4.07
CA ASN A 103 -22.59 41.79 -2.67
C ASN A 103 -22.05 40.59 -1.89
N SER A 104 -21.47 40.85 -0.72
CA SER A 104 -20.81 39.83 0.11
C SER A 104 -21.74 38.71 0.57
N THR A 105 -23.01 38.98 0.87
CA THR A 105 -23.98 37.95 1.29
C THR A 105 -24.31 36.97 0.16
N ALA A 106 -24.51 37.49 -1.05
CA ALA A 106 -24.72 36.65 -2.23
C ALA A 106 -23.47 35.80 -2.53
N TYR A 107 -22.27 36.41 -2.44
CA TYR A 107 -21.02 35.71 -2.67
C TYR A 107 -20.78 34.60 -1.64
N GLN A 108 -21.00 34.86 -0.35
CA GLN A 108 -20.91 33.86 0.71
C GLN A 108 -21.90 32.70 0.52
N THR A 109 -23.10 33.00 0.01
CA THR A 109 -24.09 31.96 -0.31
C THR A 109 -23.61 31.08 -1.46
N ALA A 110 -23.10 31.67 -2.53
CA ALA A 110 -22.52 30.93 -3.66
C ALA A 110 -21.30 30.09 -3.21
N LEU A 111 -20.41 30.67 -2.41
CA LEU A 111 -19.24 29.98 -1.87
C LEU A 111 -19.62 28.79 -0.97
N LYS A 112 -20.66 28.92 -0.16
CA LYS A 112 -21.18 27.81 0.66
C LYS A 112 -21.71 26.66 -0.21
N THR A 113 -22.39 26.97 -1.31
CA THR A 113 -22.85 25.98 -2.29
C THR A 113 -21.66 25.27 -2.94
N LEU A 114 -20.68 26.04 -3.43
CA LEU A 114 -19.43 25.50 -3.99
C LEU A 114 -18.72 24.56 -3.01
N ASN A 115 -18.56 24.97 -1.74
CA ASN A 115 -17.94 24.14 -0.71
C ASN A 115 -18.69 22.82 -0.48
N THR A 116 -20.01 22.83 -0.62
CA THR A 116 -20.86 21.62 -0.53
C THR A 116 -20.60 20.70 -1.72
N HIS A 117 -20.53 21.24 -2.95
CA HIS A 117 -20.23 20.45 -4.15
C HIS A 117 -18.80 19.88 -4.13
N VAL A 118 -17.81 20.70 -3.74
CA VAL A 118 -16.42 20.25 -3.54
C VAL A 118 -16.35 19.09 -2.55
N SER A 119 -17.08 19.17 -1.43
CA SER A 119 -17.11 18.09 -0.45
C SER A 119 -17.79 16.82 -1.00
N ALA A 120 -18.85 16.99 -1.80
CA ALA A 120 -19.64 15.89 -2.33
C ALA A 120 -18.88 15.02 -3.36
N ILE A 121 -17.94 15.60 -4.11
CA ILE A 121 -17.17 14.86 -5.13
C ILE A 121 -16.02 14.01 -4.55
N GLN A 122 -15.50 14.34 -3.37
CA GLN A 122 -14.28 13.73 -2.81
C GLN A 122 -14.39 12.21 -2.66
N LEU A 123 -15.40 11.74 -1.91
CA LEU A 123 -15.54 10.31 -1.62
C LEU A 123 -15.85 9.47 -2.87
N PRO A 124 -16.77 9.88 -3.78
CA PRO A 124 -16.96 9.20 -5.06
C PRO A 124 -15.69 9.12 -5.89
N THR A 125 -14.88 10.19 -5.93
CA THR A 125 -13.64 10.22 -6.70
C THR A 125 -12.62 9.22 -6.17
N LEU A 126 -12.36 9.22 -4.86
CA LEU A 126 -11.41 8.29 -4.25
C LEU A 126 -11.87 6.84 -4.40
N LYS A 127 -13.18 6.58 -4.33
CA LYS A 127 -13.74 5.25 -4.62
C LYS A 127 -13.51 4.85 -6.08
N THR A 128 -13.68 5.76 -7.03
CA THR A 128 -13.41 5.47 -8.45
C THR A 128 -11.93 5.16 -8.67
N GLU A 129 -11.03 5.98 -8.10
CA GLU A 129 -9.58 5.79 -8.18
C GLU A 129 -9.15 4.44 -7.62
N SER A 130 -9.54 4.11 -6.38
CA SER A 130 -9.13 2.88 -5.72
C SER A 130 -9.63 1.63 -6.46
N ASN A 131 -10.87 1.62 -6.96
CA ASN A 131 -11.38 0.52 -7.78
C ASN A 131 -10.59 0.36 -9.08
N SER A 132 -10.26 1.48 -9.75
CA SER A 132 -9.50 1.44 -10.99
C SER A 132 -8.06 0.96 -10.79
N LEU A 133 -7.42 1.35 -9.69
CA LEU A 133 -6.08 0.87 -9.33
C LEU A 133 -6.09 -0.64 -9.02
N LEU A 134 -7.06 -1.11 -8.23
CA LEU A 134 -7.22 -2.54 -7.93
C LEU A 134 -7.42 -3.35 -9.22
N GLN A 135 -8.28 -2.86 -10.11
CA GLN A 135 -8.52 -3.52 -11.39
C GLN A 135 -7.25 -3.56 -12.25
N THR A 136 -6.49 -2.47 -12.28
CA THR A 136 -5.23 -2.38 -13.03
C THR A 136 -4.22 -3.40 -12.52
N LEU A 137 -4.04 -3.51 -11.20
CA LEU A 137 -3.17 -4.51 -10.59
C LEU A 137 -3.63 -5.94 -10.92
N GLN A 138 -4.92 -6.24 -10.74
CA GLN A 138 -5.48 -7.57 -11.03
C GLN A 138 -5.30 -7.98 -12.50
N GLN A 139 -5.51 -7.03 -13.43
CA GLN A 139 -5.31 -7.26 -14.86
C GLN A 139 -3.84 -7.49 -15.19
N GLY A 140 -2.93 -6.70 -14.62
CA GLY A 140 -1.49 -6.86 -14.78
C GLY A 140 -1.02 -8.23 -14.30
N VAL A 141 -1.41 -8.62 -13.09
CA VAL A 141 -1.07 -9.92 -12.49
C VAL A 141 -1.62 -11.08 -13.31
N THR A 142 -2.89 -11.00 -13.73
CA THR A 142 -3.52 -12.03 -14.58
C THR A 142 -2.84 -12.14 -15.94
N GLY A 143 -2.48 -11.00 -16.55
CA GLY A 143 -1.78 -10.95 -17.83
C GLY A 143 -0.39 -11.57 -17.74
N PHE A 144 0.39 -11.17 -16.73
CA PHE A 144 1.72 -11.70 -16.46
C PHE A 144 1.68 -13.21 -16.19
N GLY A 145 0.81 -13.67 -15.28
CA GLY A 145 0.70 -15.09 -14.94
C GLY A 145 0.23 -15.99 -16.08
N LYS A 146 -0.47 -15.46 -17.09
CA LYS A 146 -0.82 -16.19 -18.32
C LYS A 146 0.36 -16.34 -19.28
N GLN A 147 1.24 -15.33 -19.35
CA GLN A 147 2.41 -15.34 -20.22
C GLN A 147 3.61 -16.05 -19.57
N HIS A 148 3.66 -16.05 -18.24
CA HIS A 148 4.75 -16.58 -17.44
C HIS A 148 4.20 -17.59 -16.45
N THR A 149 4.38 -18.86 -16.80
CA THR A 149 3.97 -19.98 -15.97
C THR A 149 5.19 -20.78 -15.49
N PHE A 150 4.98 -21.52 -14.41
CA PHE A 150 5.90 -22.55 -13.92
C PHE A 150 5.19 -23.89 -14.02
N TYR A 151 5.68 -24.78 -14.88
CA TYR A 151 5.25 -26.17 -14.88
C TYR A 151 6.05 -26.92 -13.83
N ASP A 152 5.34 -27.49 -12.86
CA ASP A 152 5.91 -28.32 -11.83
C ASP A 152 5.75 -29.80 -12.21
N SER A 153 6.88 -30.49 -12.39
CA SER A 153 6.89 -31.91 -12.68
C SER A 153 6.56 -32.79 -11.47
N TYR A 154 6.66 -32.26 -10.25
CA TYR A 154 6.38 -33.03 -9.03
C TYR A 154 4.89 -33.36 -8.90
N ASP A 155 4.02 -32.38 -9.10
CA ASP A 155 2.57 -32.57 -9.01
C ASP A 155 1.85 -32.49 -10.38
N ASN A 156 2.61 -32.33 -11.46
CA ASN A 156 2.14 -32.21 -12.84
C ASN A 156 1.15 -31.06 -13.04
N LYS A 157 1.31 -29.96 -12.30
CA LYS A 157 0.50 -28.74 -12.47
C LYS A 157 1.32 -27.58 -13.02
N THR A 158 0.58 -26.65 -13.62
CA THR A 158 1.12 -25.38 -14.11
C THR A 158 0.61 -24.26 -13.23
N TYR A 159 1.54 -23.49 -12.67
CA TYR A 159 1.27 -22.37 -11.79
C TYR A 159 1.52 -21.03 -12.50
N PRO A 160 0.63 -20.04 -12.39
CA PRO A 160 0.93 -18.69 -12.85
C PRO A 160 1.99 -18.04 -11.95
N ARG A 161 2.99 -17.38 -12.54
CA ARG A 161 3.93 -16.53 -11.78
C ARG A 161 3.23 -15.26 -11.28
N GLY A 162 3.74 -14.69 -10.19
CA GLY A 162 3.17 -13.50 -9.56
C GLY A 162 1.87 -13.75 -8.77
N TYR A 163 1.61 -15.00 -8.39
CA TYR A 163 0.42 -15.40 -7.64
C TYR A 163 0.30 -14.68 -6.29
N GLU A 164 1.42 -14.18 -5.74
CA GLU A 164 1.50 -13.41 -4.50
C GLU A 164 0.73 -12.08 -4.59
N TYR A 165 0.48 -11.59 -5.80
CA TYR A 165 -0.38 -10.42 -6.06
C TYR A 165 -1.78 -10.83 -6.53
N GLY A 166 -2.04 -12.13 -6.70
CA GLY A 166 -3.27 -12.67 -7.29
C GLY A 166 -4.52 -12.51 -6.42
N SER A 167 -5.69 -12.68 -7.03
CA SER A 167 -6.99 -12.44 -6.40
C SER A 167 -7.52 -13.60 -5.56
N ALA A 168 -6.90 -14.78 -5.66
CA ALA A 168 -7.26 -15.95 -4.87
C ALA A 168 -6.83 -15.77 -3.40
N ASN A 169 -5.52 -15.74 -3.15
CA ASN A 169 -4.93 -15.64 -1.81
C ASN A 169 -3.84 -14.55 -1.70
N GLY A 170 -3.48 -13.89 -2.80
CA GLY A 170 -2.44 -12.84 -2.85
C GLY A 170 -2.96 -11.45 -2.49
N ALA A 171 -2.15 -10.43 -2.76
CA ALA A 171 -2.40 -9.03 -2.36
C ALA A 171 -3.74 -8.46 -2.87
N THR A 172 -4.25 -8.92 -4.01
CA THR A 172 -5.55 -8.44 -4.54
C THR A 172 -6.76 -9.27 -4.09
N SER A 173 -6.55 -10.22 -3.18
CA SER A 173 -7.61 -11.05 -2.62
C SER A 173 -8.45 -10.33 -1.56
N ALA A 174 -9.53 -10.99 -1.10
CA ALA A 174 -10.38 -10.47 -0.03
C ALA A 174 -9.69 -10.41 1.34
N LEU A 175 -8.53 -11.07 1.49
CA LEU A 175 -7.74 -11.01 2.73
C LEU A 175 -6.91 -9.72 2.83
N TRP A 176 -6.73 -9.01 1.72
CA TRP A 176 -5.82 -7.87 1.57
C TRP A 176 -6.54 -6.69 0.89
N LEU A 177 -6.03 -6.15 -0.21
CA LEU A 177 -6.48 -4.89 -0.83
C LEU A 177 -7.98 -4.88 -1.18
N ARG A 178 -8.56 -6.01 -1.60
CA ARG A 178 -10.00 -6.09 -1.87
C ARG A 178 -10.83 -6.05 -0.57
N GLY A 179 -10.31 -6.62 0.51
CA GLY A 179 -10.92 -6.54 1.84
C GLY A 179 -10.90 -5.11 2.36
N GLU A 180 -9.73 -4.46 2.34
CA GLU A 180 -9.55 -3.05 2.71
C GLU A 180 -10.53 -2.14 1.96
N LEU A 181 -10.63 -2.30 0.63
CA LEU A 181 -11.54 -1.52 -0.20
C LEU A 181 -13.02 -1.81 0.11
N THR A 182 -13.37 -3.04 0.48
CA THR A 182 -14.74 -3.41 0.87
C THR A 182 -15.12 -2.75 2.20
N ASP A 183 -14.17 -2.68 3.12
CA ASP A 183 -14.37 -2.15 4.47
C ASP A 183 -14.30 -0.63 4.50
N ALA A 184 -13.62 0.02 3.56
CA ALA A 184 -13.48 1.48 3.48
C ALA A 184 -14.82 2.24 3.48
N LYS A 185 -14.94 3.25 4.34
CA LYS A 185 -16.14 4.12 4.47
C LYS A 185 -15.81 5.61 4.42
N THR A 186 -14.67 6.00 4.96
CA THR A 186 -14.26 7.40 5.12
C THR A 186 -13.21 7.81 4.09
N LEU A 187 -13.00 9.12 3.90
CA LEU A 187 -11.92 9.63 3.03
C LEU A 187 -10.56 9.05 3.42
N ALA A 188 -10.29 8.94 4.72
CA ALA A 188 -9.04 8.38 5.24
C ALA A 188 -8.88 6.89 4.89
N ASP A 189 -9.96 6.10 4.98
CA ASP A 189 -9.89 4.68 4.60
C ASP A 189 -9.55 4.51 3.12
N TYR A 190 -10.20 5.30 2.25
CA TYR A 190 -9.91 5.26 0.81
C TYR A 190 -8.51 5.77 0.48
N GLN A 191 -8.04 6.84 1.14
CA GLN A 191 -6.67 7.33 0.97
C GLN A 191 -5.65 6.27 1.34
N GLN A 192 -5.80 5.61 2.50
CA GLN A 192 -4.93 4.52 2.90
C GLN A 192 -4.95 3.38 1.88
N THR A 193 -6.15 2.98 1.43
CA THR A 193 -6.30 1.90 0.42
C THR A 193 -5.60 2.28 -0.91
N ILE A 194 -5.69 3.55 -1.32
CA ILE A 194 -5.01 4.06 -2.53
C ILE A 194 -3.49 4.03 -2.36
N GLU A 195 -2.97 4.39 -1.19
CA GLU A 195 -1.54 4.30 -0.88
C GLU A 195 -1.06 2.84 -0.97
N ASP A 196 -1.79 1.91 -0.36
CA ASP A 196 -1.46 0.48 -0.37
C ASP A 196 -1.57 -0.13 -1.79
N LEU A 197 -2.55 0.30 -2.59
CA LEU A 197 -2.70 -0.07 -4.00
C LEU A 197 -1.54 0.42 -4.86
N ASN A 198 -1.16 1.69 -4.72
CA ASN A 198 -0.04 2.27 -5.47
C ASN A 198 1.29 1.60 -5.08
N MET A 199 1.49 1.32 -3.80
CA MET A 199 2.64 0.57 -3.30
C MET A 199 2.70 -0.82 -3.93
N ASN A 200 1.60 -1.58 -3.91
CA ASN A 200 1.55 -2.92 -4.52
C ASN A 200 1.71 -2.91 -6.04
N LEU A 201 1.16 -1.91 -6.74
CA LEU A 201 1.41 -1.71 -8.18
C LEU A 201 2.90 -1.49 -8.47
N SER A 202 3.55 -0.66 -7.66
CA SER A 202 4.98 -0.39 -7.78
C SER A 202 5.81 -1.65 -7.53
N ASN A 203 5.51 -2.39 -6.46
CA ASN A 203 6.20 -3.64 -6.14
C ASN A 203 5.95 -4.71 -7.20
N PHE A 204 4.73 -4.82 -7.72
CA PHE A 204 4.42 -5.74 -8.83
C PHE A 204 5.23 -5.42 -10.08
N HIS A 205 5.33 -4.14 -10.47
CA HIS A 205 6.17 -3.74 -11.60
C HIS A 205 7.66 -4.04 -11.34
N ALA A 206 8.15 -3.83 -10.12
CA ALA A 206 9.50 -4.20 -9.75
C ALA A 206 9.71 -5.72 -9.88
N MET A 207 8.77 -6.54 -9.42
CA MET A 207 8.83 -8.00 -9.52
C MET A 207 8.85 -8.50 -10.96
N VAL A 208 8.01 -7.91 -11.82
CA VAL A 208 7.99 -8.21 -13.26
C VAL A 208 9.33 -7.84 -13.91
N ALA A 209 9.92 -6.70 -13.55
CA ALA A 209 11.23 -6.30 -14.06
C ALA A 209 12.35 -7.22 -13.56
N ASP A 210 12.33 -7.59 -12.29
CA ASP A 210 13.28 -8.48 -11.61
C ASP A 210 13.25 -9.90 -12.19
N PHE A 211 12.06 -10.41 -12.51
CA PHE A 211 11.89 -11.69 -13.21
C PHE A 211 12.61 -11.71 -14.58
N GLY A 212 12.69 -10.56 -15.24
CA GLY A 212 13.43 -10.40 -16.49
C GLY A 212 14.94 -10.17 -16.30
N ASP A 213 15.38 -9.81 -15.10
CA ASP A 213 16.78 -9.54 -14.77
C ASP A 213 17.61 -10.85 -14.83
N LYS A 214 18.88 -10.72 -15.18
CA LYS A 214 19.87 -11.82 -15.25
C LYS A 214 21.04 -11.59 -14.30
N THR A 215 21.02 -10.49 -13.57
CA THR A 215 21.93 -10.22 -12.47
C THR A 215 21.84 -11.39 -11.47
N PRO A 216 22.96 -11.96 -11.01
CA PRO A 216 22.92 -13.01 -10.01
C PRO A 216 22.24 -12.53 -8.72
N TYR A 217 21.44 -13.38 -8.08
CA TYR A 217 20.64 -13.03 -6.89
C TYR A 217 21.43 -12.36 -5.75
N ASN A 218 22.73 -12.64 -5.67
CA ASN A 218 23.66 -12.14 -4.65
C ASN A 218 24.37 -10.83 -5.05
N GLN A 219 23.86 -10.13 -6.06
CA GLN A 219 24.35 -8.84 -6.52
C GLN A 219 23.26 -7.77 -6.38
N VAL A 220 23.66 -6.50 -6.52
CA VAL A 220 22.73 -5.36 -6.46
C VAL A 220 21.82 -5.37 -7.68
N HIS A 221 20.52 -5.31 -7.44
CA HIS A 221 19.52 -5.21 -8.49
C HIS A 221 19.06 -3.77 -8.70
N ARG A 222 18.72 -3.41 -9.95
CA ARG A 222 18.18 -2.08 -10.25
C ARG A 222 16.85 -1.83 -9.54
N THR A 223 16.01 -2.85 -9.50
CA THR A 223 14.70 -2.91 -8.83
C THR A 223 14.85 -2.64 -7.33
N ASP A 224 15.79 -3.30 -6.64
CA ASP A 224 16.11 -3.01 -5.24
C ASP A 224 16.43 -1.53 -5.03
N MET A 225 17.35 -0.97 -5.82
CA MET A 225 17.80 0.42 -5.65
C MET A 225 16.67 1.42 -5.91
N GLN A 226 15.80 1.14 -6.89
CA GLN A 226 14.62 1.94 -7.18
C GLN A 226 13.63 1.93 -6.01
N LEU A 227 13.31 0.75 -5.47
CA LEU A 227 12.40 0.62 -4.34
C LEU A 227 12.99 1.23 -3.06
N LEU A 228 14.30 1.07 -2.81
CA LEU A 228 14.98 1.73 -1.69
C LEU A 228 14.91 3.25 -1.81
N GLN A 229 15.10 3.79 -3.01
CA GLN A 229 15.01 5.24 -3.24
C GLN A 229 13.57 5.76 -3.07
N GLN A 230 12.61 5.10 -3.69
CA GLN A 230 11.19 5.46 -3.62
C GLN A 230 10.65 5.48 -2.18
N ASN A 231 11.10 4.53 -1.36
CA ASN A 231 10.68 4.41 0.04
C ASN A 231 11.58 5.20 1.02
N ASN A 232 12.53 6.00 0.52
CA ASN A 232 13.49 6.75 1.34
C ASN A 232 14.38 5.87 2.25
N TYR A 233 14.65 4.63 1.84
CA TYR A 233 15.45 3.64 2.57
C TYR A 233 16.93 3.60 2.18
N MET A 234 17.37 4.50 1.29
CA MET A 234 18.77 4.62 0.87
C MET A 234 19.75 4.95 2.02
N LYS A 235 19.25 5.41 3.17
CA LYS A 235 20.05 5.73 4.37
C LYS A 235 19.64 4.90 5.58
N SER A 236 19.04 3.72 5.36
CA SER A 236 18.63 2.79 6.42
C SER A 236 19.21 1.41 6.22
N ASN A 237 19.10 0.59 7.26
CA ASN A 237 19.21 -0.86 7.13
C ASN A 237 17.87 -1.39 6.63
N THR A 238 17.91 -2.20 5.57
CA THR A 238 16.71 -2.70 4.91
C THR A 238 16.92 -4.14 4.47
N VAL A 239 15.93 -4.98 4.73
CA VAL A 239 15.82 -6.32 4.16
C VAL A 239 14.97 -6.23 2.91
N VAL A 240 15.43 -6.83 1.82
CA VAL A 240 14.71 -6.90 0.55
C VAL A 240 14.52 -8.36 0.19
N VAL A 241 13.29 -8.76 -0.11
CA VAL A 241 12.95 -10.12 -0.54
C VAL A 241 12.38 -10.04 -1.95
N SER A 242 13.08 -10.63 -2.90
CA SER A 242 12.56 -10.86 -4.25
C SER A 242 11.78 -12.17 -4.27
N LEU A 243 10.48 -12.06 -4.54
CA LEU A 243 9.60 -13.22 -4.72
C LEU A 243 9.94 -13.96 -6.04
N ALA A 244 10.35 -13.24 -7.08
CA ALA A 244 10.70 -13.82 -8.37
C ALA A 244 11.97 -14.69 -8.30
N GLU A 245 13.00 -14.21 -7.61
CA GLU A 245 14.28 -14.89 -7.46
C GLU A 245 14.35 -15.83 -6.26
N GLN A 246 13.33 -15.79 -5.38
CA GLN A 246 13.35 -16.51 -4.10
C GLN A 246 14.66 -16.22 -3.34
N ALA A 247 14.98 -14.93 -3.22
CA ALA A 247 16.22 -14.46 -2.63
C ALA A 247 15.96 -13.30 -1.67
N LEU A 248 16.80 -13.23 -0.64
CA LEU A 248 16.83 -12.14 0.32
C LEU A 248 18.16 -11.41 0.20
N ARG A 249 18.09 -10.10 0.06
CA ARG A 249 19.23 -9.18 0.02
C ARG A 249 19.12 -8.18 1.15
N VAL A 250 20.23 -7.92 1.83
CA VAL A 250 20.28 -7.00 2.97
C VAL A 250 21.13 -5.81 2.62
N TYR A 251 20.55 -4.62 2.77
CA TYR A 251 21.20 -3.35 2.47
C TYR A 251 21.49 -2.56 3.74
N THR A 252 22.66 -1.94 3.79
CA THR A 252 23.05 -0.94 4.80
C THR A 252 23.37 0.35 4.07
N ASN A 253 22.55 1.39 4.25
CA ASN A 253 22.73 2.70 3.59
C ASN A 253 22.88 2.57 2.06
N GLY A 254 21.99 1.79 1.44
CA GLY A 254 21.98 1.57 -0.02
C GLY A 254 23.13 0.70 -0.54
N LYS A 255 23.94 0.08 0.32
CA LYS A 255 25.00 -0.87 -0.07
C LYS A 255 24.60 -2.28 0.32
N LEU A 256 24.74 -3.23 -0.62
CA LEU A 256 24.51 -4.65 -0.35
C LEU A 256 25.52 -5.14 0.69
N ALA A 257 25.00 -5.65 1.80
CA ALA A 257 25.78 -6.15 2.94
C ALA A 257 25.80 -7.68 3.00
N HIS A 258 24.68 -8.32 2.65
CA HIS A 258 24.57 -9.77 2.61
C HIS A 258 23.42 -10.22 1.70
N SER A 259 23.44 -11.49 1.31
CA SER A 259 22.40 -12.09 0.47
C SER A 259 22.41 -13.61 0.56
N PHE A 260 21.24 -14.23 0.49
CA PHE A 260 21.07 -15.68 0.45
C PHE A 260 19.74 -16.04 -0.21
N GLN A 261 19.61 -17.28 -0.67
CA GLN A 261 18.34 -17.79 -1.18
C GLN A 261 17.39 -18.11 -0.04
N VAL A 262 16.09 -18.04 -0.32
CA VAL A 262 15.00 -18.30 0.62
C VAL A 262 13.92 -19.18 -0.02
N THR A 263 12.96 -19.60 0.79
CA THR A 263 11.71 -20.20 0.31
C THR A 263 10.55 -19.39 0.86
N THR A 264 9.73 -18.83 -0.02
CA THR A 264 8.55 -18.04 0.35
C THR A 264 7.28 -18.87 0.33
N GLY A 265 6.14 -18.22 0.59
CA GLY A 265 4.84 -18.86 0.69
C GLY A 265 4.37 -19.49 -0.61
N GLN A 266 3.73 -20.65 -0.50
CA GLN A 266 3.14 -21.37 -1.62
C GLN A 266 1.91 -20.66 -2.21
N PRO A 267 1.42 -21.01 -3.42
CA PRO A 267 0.27 -20.36 -4.05
C PRO A 267 -1.00 -20.25 -3.21
N ASP A 268 -1.29 -21.25 -2.38
CA ASP A 268 -2.45 -21.23 -1.49
C ASP A 268 -2.26 -20.36 -0.24
N LEU A 269 -1.00 -20.11 0.15
CA LEU A 269 -0.61 -19.35 1.33
C LEU A 269 0.60 -18.45 1.00
N PRO A 270 0.43 -17.46 0.10
CA PRO A 270 1.54 -16.68 -0.42
C PRO A 270 2.16 -15.79 0.65
N THR A 271 3.44 -15.47 0.49
CA THR A 271 4.07 -14.37 1.22
C THR A 271 3.51 -13.05 0.67
N PRO A 272 2.97 -12.16 1.52
CA PRO A 272 2.35 -10.94 1.05
C PRO A 272 3.45 -9.95 0.60
N PRO A 273 3.40 -9.47 -0.65
CA PRO A 273 4.27 -8.38 -1.08
C PRO A 273 3.89 -7.11 -0.31
N GLY A 274 4.85 -6.22 -0.13
CA GLY A 274 4.59 -4.97 0.56
C GLY A 274 5.82 -4.28 1.13
N THR A 275 5.56 -3.18 1.83
CA THR A 275 6.52 -2.54 2.72
C THR A 275 6.16 -2.87 4.16
N TRP A 276 7.08 -3.52 4.85
CA TRP A 276 6.91 -4.04 6.19
C TRP A 276 8.05 -3.55 7.08
N TRP A 277 7.99 -3.91 8.35
CA TRP A 277 9.09 -3.70 9.28
C TRP A 277 9.12 -4.86 10.27
N VAL A 278 10.28 -5.08 10.89
CA VAL A 278 10.36 -6.05 11.99
C VAL A 278 9.52 -5.55 13.16
N GLU A 279 8.36 -6.17 13.38
CA GLU A 279 7.45 -5.87 14.49
C GLU A 279 8.00 -6.41 15.82
N GLY A 280 8.68 -7.55 15.78
CA GLY A 280 9.19 -8.23 16.96
C GLY A 280 10.14 -9.37 16.62
N LYS A 281 10.85 -9.86 17.64
CA LYS A 281 11.86 -10.92 17.51
C LYS A 281 11.74 -11.92 18.65
N LYS A 282 11.86 -13.21 18.37
CA LYS A 282 11.84 -14.30 19.36
C LYS A 282 12.92 -15.34 19.05
N ALA A 283 13.62 -15.81 20.08
CA ALA A 283 14.65 -16.85 19.98
C ALA A 283 14.94 -17.47 21.38
N PRO A 284 14.72 -18.78 21.60
CA PRO A 284 13.95 -19.69 20.76
C PRO A 284 12.43 -19.40 20.84
N THR A 285 11.66 -20.01 19.96
CA THR A 285 10.18 -20.02 20.00
C THR A 285 9.63 -21.31 19.39
N GLU A 286 8.34 -21.54 19.50
CA GLU A 286 7.64 -22.65 18.85
C GLU A 286 6.47 -22.08 18.03
N PHE A 287 6.32 -22.54 16.79
CA PHE A 287 5.19 -22.21 15.93
C PHE A 287 4.16 -23.33 15.94
N LYS A 288 2.88 -22.98 15.87
CA LYS A 288 1.76 -23.91 15.89
C LYS A 288 0.79 -23.55 14.78
N ALA A 289 0.24 -24.56 14.12
CA ALA A 289 -0.80 -24.35 13.15
C ALA A 289 -2.10 -23.91 13.85
N ASP A 290 -2.73 -22.85 13.34
CA ASP A 290 -4.03 -22.35 13.83
C ASP A 290 -5.23 -23.06 13.17
N VAL A 291 -5.00 -24.28 12.64
CA VAL A 291 -5.99 -25.12 11.95
C VAL A 291 -6.03 -26.51 12.59
N PRO A 292 -7.13 -27.27 12.48
CA PRO A 292 -7.19 -28.62 13.02
C PRO A 292 -6.24 -29.57 12.28
N GLN A 293 -5.84 -30.67 12.94
CA GLN A 293 -4.98 -31.72 12.37
C GLN A 293 -5.47 -32.33 11.05
N SER A 294 -6.78 -32.29 10.79
CA SER A 294 -7.38 -32.75 9.54
C SER A 294 -7.19 -31.79 8.36
N SER A 295 -6.69 -30.58 8.60
CA SER A 295 -6.47 -29.57 7.57
C SER A 295 -5.21 -29.91 6.76
N PRO A 296 -5.22 -29.74 5.42
CA PRO A 296 -4.02 -29.87 4.61
C PRO A 296 -2.92 -28.85 4.98
N ASN A 297 -3.29 -27.75 5.66
CA ASN A 297 -2.35 -26.71 6.11
C ASN A 297 -1.85 -26.92 7.54
N TRP A 298 -2.20 -28.05 8.17
CA TRP A 298 -1.74 -28.34 9.53
C TRP A 298 -0.27 -28.76 9.53
N TYR A 299 0.45 -28.35 10.57
CA TYR A 299 1.79 -28.81 10.88
C TYR A 299 1.92 -29.00 12.41
N PRO A 300 2.75 -29.94 12.89
CA PRO A 300 2.96 -30.14 14.32
C PRO A 300 3.60 -28.89 14.94
N PRO A 301 3.55 -28.73 16.27
CA PRO A 301 4.36 -27.71 16.95
C PRO A 301 5.83 -27.81 16.50
N THR A 302 6.33 -26.73 15.90
CA THR A 302 7.65 -26.69 15.26
C THR A 302 8.57 -25.75 16.03
N PRO A 303 9.67 -26.26 16.61
CA PRO A 303 10.69 -25.41 17.22
C PRO A 303 11.37 -24.52 16.19
N ILE A 304 11.50 -23.24 16.50
CA ILE A 304 12.14 -22.22 15.67
C ILE A 304 13.27 -21.59 16.48
N ASN A 305 14.47 -21.54 15.90
CA ASN A 305 15.64 -20.99 16.56
C ASN A 305 15.60 -19.45 16.57
N TYR A 306 15.23 -18.84 15.45
CA TYR A 306 15.22 -17.40 15.24
C TYR A 306 13.99 -16.98 14.43
N ALA A 307 13.11 -16.20 15.05
CA ALA A 307 11.91 -15.67 14.40
C ALA A 307 11.90 -14.14 14.44
N MET A 308 11.68 -13.51 13.28
CA MET A 308 11.55 -12.07 13.11
C MET A 308 10.20 -11.79 12.46
N GLN A 309 9.24 -11.31 13.26
CA GLN A 309 7.89 -11.04 12.80
C GLN A 309 7.88 -9.79 11.93
N PHE A 310 7.27 -9.86 10.75
CA PHE A 310 7.10 -8.70 9.86
C PHE A 310 5.63 -8.33 9.63
N HIS A 311 4.70 -9.20 10.01
CA HIS A 311 3.28 -8.90 9.98
C HIS A 311 2.54 -9.57 11.14
N SER A 312 1.58 -8.85 11.71
CA SER A 312 0.86 -9.27 12.92
C SER A 312 0.03 -10.54 12.73
N ASN A 313 -0.38 -10.87 11.50
CA ASN A 313 -1.12 -12.10 11.18
C ASN A 313 -0.23 -13.36 11.08
N GLY A 314 0.89 -13.38 11.82
CA GLY A 314 1.75 -14.56 11.92
C GLY A 314 2.73 -14.76 10.76
N TYR A 315 3.20 -13.68 10.13
CA TYR A 315 4.23 -13.79 9.09
C TYR A 315 5.62 -13.43 9.64
N PHE A 316 6.58 -14.31 9.39
CA PHE A 316 7.93 -14.23 9.94
C PHE A 316 8.99 -14.48 8.87
N LEU A 317 10.14 -13.84 9.05
CA LEU A 317 11.43 -14.32 8.55
C LEU A 317 11.97 -15.28 9.61
N HIS A 318 12.27 -16.54 9.27
CA HIS A 318 12.75 -17.51 10.26
C HIS A 318 13.54 -18.68 9.67
N ASP A 319 14.28 -19.39 10.52
CA ASP A 319 14.97 -20.62 10.14
C ASP A 319 14.00 -21.76 9.82
N SER A 320 14.36 -22.58 8.85
CA SER A 320 13.66 -23.81 8.49
C SER A 320 14.62 -24.99 8.47
N TRP A 321 15.01 -25.46 9.65
CA TRP A 321 15.97 -26.57 9.81
C TRP A 321 15.53 -27.89 9.15
N TRP A 322 14.25 -27.99 8.75
CA TRP A 322 13.72 -29.13 8.01
C TRP A 322 14.02 -29.09 6.50
N ARG A 323 14.43 -27.94 5.95
CA ARG A 323 14.75 -27.75 4.52
C ARG A 323 16.25 -27.77 4.27
N SER A 324 16.64 -28.35 3.14
CA SER A 324 18.02 -28.35 2.66
C SER A 324 18.21 -27.49 1.40
N GLU A 325 17.14 -27.24 0.64
CA GLU A 325 17.17 -26.41 -0.56
C GLU A 325 16.37 -25.11 -0.41
N TYR A 326 16.85 -24.07 -1.09
CA TYR A 326 16.26 -22.72 -1.12
C TYR A 326 16.45 -22.15 -2.53
N GLY A 327 15.63 -21.16 -2.90
CA GLY A 327 15.73 -20.48 -4.19
C GLY A 327 14.58 -20.81 -5.15
N PRO A 328 14.70 -20.42 -6.43
CA PRO A 328 13.60 -20.48 -7.39
C PRO A 328 13.01 -21.87 -7.52
N GLY A 329 11.68 -21.99 -7.37
CA GLY A 329 10.97 -23.26 -7.48
C GLY A 329 10.60 -23.85 -6.11
N THR A 330 11.33 -23.54 -5.05
CA THR A 330 11.08 -24.10 -3.71
C THR A 330 9.78 -23.58 -3.06
N ASN A 331 9.21 -22.50 -3.59
CA ASN A 331 7.89 -22.00 -3.21
C ASN A 331 6.73 -22.85 -3.79
N PHE A 332 6.99 -23.68 -4.79
CA PHE A 332 6.03 -24.64 -5.33
C PHE A 332 6.23 -26.03 -4.70
N PRO A 333 5.34 -27.00 -4.96
CA PRO A 333 5.61 -28.38 -4.60
C PRO A 333 6.93 -28.87 -5.23
N HIS A 334 7.73 -29.62 -4.47
CA HIS A 334 9.02 -30.14 -4.94
C HIS A 334 9.50 -31.28 -4.02
N LEU A 335 10.54 -31.99 -4.44
CA LEU A 335 11.30 -32.88 -3.56
C LEU A 335 12.46 -32.10 -2.95
N ASP A 336 12.56 -32.10 -1.62
CA ASP A 336 13.74 -31.59 -0.91
C ASP A 336 14.68 -32.76 -0.58
N PRO A 337 15.99 -32.68 -0.89
CA PRO A 337 16.97 -33.74 -0.61
C PRO A 337 17.07 -34.15 0.87
N GLY A 338 16.69 -33.25 1.78
CA GLY A 338 16.63 -33.49 3.21
C GLY A 338 15.52 -34.47 3.62
N GLY A 339 14.62 -34.83 2.70
CA GLY A 339 13.64 -35.92 2.86
C GLY A 339 12.51 -35.64 3.84
N SER A 340 12.42 -34.42 4.38
CA SER A 340 11.32 -34.02 5.26
C SER A 340 10.05 -33.77 4.45
N GLN A 341 8.94 -34.38 4.87
CA GLN A 341 7.62 -34.14 4.28
C GLN A 341 7.18 -32.66 4.36
N TYR A 342 7.70 -31.91 5.33
CA TYR A 342 7.38 -30.49 5.53
C TYR A 342 8.14 -29.53 4.59
N SER A 343 9.08 -30.08 3.81
CA SER A 343 9.88 -29.34 2.84
C SER A 343 9.35 -29.48 1.42
N LEU A 344 8.29 -30.26 1.20
CA LEU A 344 7.83 -30.63 -0.14
C LEU A 344 6.98 -29.57 -0.86
N HIS A 345 6.87 -28.37 -0.27
CA HIS A 345 6.11 -27.25 -0.79
C HIS A 345 6.68 -25.94 -0.24
N GLY A 346 6.23 -24.79 -0.75
CA GLY A 346 6.53 -23.48 -0.16
C GLY A 346 6.03 -23.35 1.28
N SER A 347 6.40 -22.25 1.95
CA SER A 347 5.96 -22.01 3.32
C SER A 347 4.45 -21.67 3.38
N HIS A 348 3.91 -21.49 4.60
CA HIS A 348 2.59 -20.92 4.83
C HIS A 348 2.58 -19.37 4.83
N GLY A 349 3.43 -18.75 4.01
CA GLY A 349 3.55 -17.30 3.86
C GLY A 349 4.78 -16.69 4.52
N CYS A 350 5.43 -17.41 5.45
CA CYS A 350 6.70 -16.99 6.03
C CYS A 350 7.85 -17.01 5.00
N VAL A 351 8.95 -16.33 5.30
CA VAL A 351 10.17 -16.40 4.50
C VAL A 351 11.15 -17.33 5.23
N ASN A 352 11.33 -18.52 4.67
CA ASN A 352 12.16 -19.59 5.20
C ASN A 352 13.60 -19.43 4.72
N MET A 353 14.57 -19.65 5.61
CA MET A 353 16.00 -19.59 5.31
C MET A 353 16.76 -20.63 6.14
N SER A 354 18.04 -20.86 5.81
CA SER A 354 18.88 -21.75 6.60
C SER A 354 19.01 -21.24 8.05
N LYS A 355 19.34 -22.14 8.98
CA LYS A 355 19.54 -21.76 10.39
C LYS A 355 20.64 -20.71 10.56
N ASP A 356 21.71 -20.81 9.79
CA ASP A 356 22.85 -19.89 9.87
C ASP A 356 22.51 -18.52 9.28
N ASP A 357 21.79 -18.49 8.14
CA ASP A 357 21.29 -17.24 7.55
C ASP A 357 20.30 -16.53 8.48
N ALA A 358 19.39 -17.30 9.10
CA ALA A 358 18.46 -16.77 10.09
C ALA A 358 19.19 -16.22 11.32
N ALA A 359 20.22 -16.91 11.81
CA ALA A 359 21.03 -16.44 12.93
C ALA A 359 21.76 -15.13 12.59
N TRP A 360 22.30 -15.03 11.38
CA TRP A 360 22.93 -13.81 10.89
C TRP A 360 21.93 -12.67 10.78
N LEU A 361 20.79 -12.91 10.12
CA LEU A 361 19.75 -11.90 9.91
C LEU A 361 19.18 -11.43 11.24
N TYR A 362 18.95 -12.35 12.18
CA TYR A 362 18.48 -12.04 13.52
C TYR A 362 19.45 -11.13 14.27
N LYS A 363 20.77 -11.28 14.09
CA LYS A 363 21.74 -10.35 14.69
C LYS A 363 21.74 -8.99 13.99
N PHE A 364 21.57 -8.99 12.66
CA PHE A 364 21.56 -7.77 11.85
C PHE A 364 20.35 -6.88 12.13
N VAL A 365 19.13 -7.45 12.12
CA VAL A 365 17.89 -6.67 12.22
C VAL A 365 17.58 -6.24 13.65
N LYS A 366 17.09 -5.01 13.77
CA LYS A 366 16.41 -4.48 14.97
C LYS A 366 14.91 -4.41 14.74
N VAL A 367 14.12 -4.33 15.81
CA VAL A 367 12.71 -3.91 15.69
C VAL A 367 12.67 -2.57 14.92
N TYR A 368 11.70 -2.43 14.02
CA TYR A 368 11.57 -1.35 13.05
C TYR A 368 12.60 -1.33 11.89
N THR A 369 13.41 -2.38 11.72
CA THR A 369 14.18 -2.52 10.46
C THR A 369 13.19 -2.69 9.31
N ASN A 370 13.36 -1.89 8.25
CA ASN A 370 12.49 -1.92 7.09
C ASN A 370 12.64 -3.24 6.32
N ILE A 371 11.53 -3.74 5.80
CA ILE A 371 11.48 -4.94 4.96
C ILE A 371 10.68 -4.59 3.70
N LEU A 372 11.27 -4.81 2.54
CA LEU A 372 10.61 -4.70 1.24
C LEU A 372 10.42 -6.11 0.69
N ILE A 373 9.20 -6.48 0.33
CA ILE A 373 8.90 -7.76 -0.32
C ILE A 373 8.22 -7.42 -1.64
N TYR A 374 8.79 -7.86 -2.75
CA TYR A 374 8.23 -7.56 -4.07
C TYR A 374 8.23 -8.75 -5.00
#